data_AF-A0A433Y7F1-F1
#
_entry.id   AF-A0A433Y7F1-F1
#
_cell.length_a   1.000
_cell.length_b   1.000
_cell.length_c   1.000
_cell.angle_alpha   90.00
_cell.angle_beta   90.00
_cell.angle_gamma   90.00
#
_symmetry.space_group_name_H-M   'P 1'
#
loop_
_entity.id
_entity.type
_entity.pdbx_description
1 polymer ?
#
loop_
_entity_poly.entity_id
_entity_poly.type
_entity_poly.pdbx_seq_one_letter_code
_entity_poly.pdbx_strand_id
1 'polypeptide(L)'
;MMEQQTVFEEYRKEVYRIAWRIQYKAKVVRKRECSFIGFEPATTSFTSSSDNKIVVRQLINDLPSNTGRTIIYKIYIQDKTEGEVARELNMSQQGVNKWKRKMIQELSRMMSS
;
A
#
# COMPACT_ATOMS: atom_id res chain seq x y z
N MET A 1 42.73 -28.10 -2.64
CA MET A 1 41.88 -27.60 -3.75
C MET A 1 40.38 -27.79 -3.52
N MET A 2 39.92 -28.85 -2.84
CA MET A 2 38.49 -29.09 -2.59
C MET A 2 37.86 -28.10 -1.58
N GLU A 3 38.59 -27.72 -0.52
CA GLU A 3 38.13 -26.76 0.50
C GLU A 3 37.93 -25.32 -0.03
N GLN A 4 38.69 -24.92 -1.06
CA GLN A 4 38.55 -23.57 -1.63
C GLN A 4 37.28 -23.43 -2.46
N GLN A 5 36.84 -24.52 -3.11
CA GLN A 5 35.57 -24.53 -3.85
C GLN A 5 34.37 -24.46 -2.91
N THR A 6 34.41 -25.12 -1.74
CA THR A 6 33.32 -25.06 -0.77
C THR A 6 33.19 -23.67 -0.14
N VAL A 7 34.30 -23.04 0.22
CA VAL A 7 34.28 -21.66 0.76
C VAL A 7 33.78 -20.65 -0.28
N PHE A 8 34.22 -20.77 -1.54
CA PHE A 8 33.73 -19.91 -2.62
C PHE A 8 32.21 -20.07 -2.84
N GLU A 9 31.70 -21.29 -2.81
CA GLU A 9 30.27 -21.57 -2.96
C GLU A 9 29.43 -21.00 -1.80
N GLU A 10 29.95 -21.02 -0.57
CA GLU A 10 29.31 -20.41 0.58
C GLU A 10 29.19 -18.89 0.43
N TYR A 11 30.28 -18.22 0.05
CA TYR A 11 30.25 -16.77 -0.20
C TYR A 11 29.32 -16.43 -1.37
N ARG A 12 29.33 -17.22 -2.44
CA ARG A 12 28.43 -17.03 -3.58
C ARG A 12 26.96 -17.08 -3.15
N LYS A 13 26.59 -18.09 -2.35
CA LYS A 13 25.21 -18.22 -1.83
C LYS A 13 24.81 -17.01 -0.99
N GLU A 14 25.69 -16.52 -0.14
CA GLU A 14 25.37 -15.39 0.73
C GLU A 14 25.24 -14.07 -0.06
N VAL A 15 26.11 -13.85 -1.06
CA VAL A 15 25.98 -12.72 -1.99
C VAL A 15 24.66 -12.76 -2.75
N TYR A 16 24.27 -13.93 -3.27
CA TYR A 16 22.98 -14.09 -3.94
C TYR A 16 21.80 -13.81 -3.00
N ARG A 17 21.88 -14.26 -1.75
CA ARG A 17 20.85 -14.02 -0.74
C ARG A 17 20.71 -12.54 -0.39
N ILE A 18 21.82 -11.82 -0.27
CA ILE A 18 21.85 -10.38 -0.05
C ILE A 18 21.24 -9.65 -1.25
N ALA A 19 21.68 -9.98 -2.47
CA ALA A 19 21.16 -9.38 -3.70
C ALA A 19 19.64 -9.59 -3.83
N TRP A 20 19.16 -10.80 -3.55
CA TRP A 20 17.73 -11.12 -3.54
C TRP A 20 16.96 -10.28 -2.52
N ARG A 21 17.48 -10.13 -1.29
CA ARG A 21 16.85 -9.30 -0.26
C ARG A 21 16.77 -7.83 -0.69
N ILE A 22 17.81 -7.30 -1.31
CA ILE A 22 17.82 -5.92 -1.85
C ILE A 22 16.77 -5.76 -2.94
N GLN A 23 16.74 -6.67 -3.92
CA GLN A 23 15.77 -6.63 -5.02
C GLN A 23 14.33 -6.78 -4.52
N TYR A 24 14.10 -7.69 -3.57
CA TYR A 24 12.78 -7.88 -2.98
C TYR A 24 12.33 -6.66 -2.19
N LYS A 25 13.23 -6.06 -1.39
CA LYS A 25 12.94 -4.81 -0.68
C LYS A 25 12.61 -3.68 -1.66
N ALA A 26 13.41 -3.49 -2.70
CA ALA A 26 13.14 -2.52 -3.76
C ALA A 26 11.79 -2.77 -4.46
N LYS A 27 11.44 -4.04 -4.74
CA LYS A 27 10.14 -4.42 -5.32
C LYS A 27 8.97 -4.08 -4.38
N VAL A 28 9.10 -4.38 -3.08
CA VAL A 28 8.06 -4.08 -2.08
C VAL A 28 7.91 -2.58 -1.88
N VAL A 29 9.03 -1.85 -1.76
CA VAL A 29 9.07 -0.39 -1.67
C VAL A 29 8.43 0.23 -2.91
N ARG A 30 8.86 -0.14 -4.11
CA ARG A 30 8.25 0.31 -5.37
C ARG A 30 6.75 0.00 -5.42
N LYS A 31 6.30 -1.15 -4.96
CA LYS A 31 4.85 -1.48 -4.94
C LYS A 31 4.07 -0.64 -3.92
N ARG A 32 4.69 -0.23 -2.82
CA ARG A 32 4.09 0.62 -1.79
C ARG A 32 4.11 2.10 -2.18
N GLU A 33 5.17 2.54 -2.85
CA GLU A 33 5.43 3.95 -3.17
C GLU A 33 5.00 4.33 -4.60
N CYS A 34 4.95 3.38 -5.55
CA CYS A 34 4.56 3.62 -6.94
C CYS A 34 3.37 2.74 -7.36
N SER A 35 2.17 3.34 -7.34
CA SER A 35 1.14 3.07 -8.35
C SER A 35 1.17 4.10 -9.50
N PHE A 36 2.06 5.09 -9.43
CA PHE A 36 2.12 6.20 -10.39
C PHE A 36 3.22 5.93 -11.42
N ILE A 37 2.80 5.49 -12.62
CA ILE A 37 3.60 5.55 -13.84
C ILE A 37 3.89 7.02 -14.08
N GLY A 38 5.14 7.48 -13.86
CA GLY A 38 5.82 8.61 -14.53
C GLY A 38 5.04 9.90 -14.83
N PHE A 39 3.88 10.10 -14.22
CA PHE A 39 3.06 11.27 -14.40
C PHE A 39 3.58 12.25 -13.37
N GLU A 40 4.47 13.15 -13.82
CA GLU A 40 4.63 14.39 -13.08
C GLU A 40 3.22 14.93 -12.86
N PRO A 41 2.77 15.15 -11.61
CA PRO A 41 1.54 15.85 -11.40
C PRO A 41 1.77 17.24 -12.00
N ALA A 42 1.19 17.48 -13.19
CA ALA A 42 1.01 18.81 -13.72
C ALA A 42 0.55 19.66 -12.54
N THR A 43 1.30 20.70 -12.17
CA THR A 43 1.08 21.51 -10.97
C THR A 43 -0.41 21.81 -10.85
N THR A 44 -1.09 21.04 -9.99
CA THR A 44 -2.52 21.14 -9.84
C THR A 44 -2.76 22.42 -9.04
N SER A 45 -3.61 23.30 -9.55
CA SER A 45 -4.02 24.50 -8.81
C SER A 45 -4.45 24.11 -7.39
N PHE A 46 -4.10 24.90 -6.38
CA PHE A 46 -4.50 24.66 -4.99
C PHE A 46 -6.01 24.34 -4.86
N THR A 47 -6.82 24.99 -5.68
CA THR A 47 -8.27 24.73 -5.81
C THR A 47 -8.54 23.28 -6.20
N SER A 48 -7.90 22.75 -7.23
CA SER A 48 -8.09 21.36 -7.67
C SER A 48 -7.62 20.32 -6.64
N SER A 49 -6.57 20.61 -5.85
CA SER A 49 -6.17 19.74 -4.72
C SER A 49 -7.23 19.72 -3.61
N SER A 50 -7.80 20.89 -3.31
CA SER A 50 -8.84 21.05 -2.29
C SER A 50 -10.16 20.37 -2.70
N ASP A 51 -10.57 20.55 -3.96
CA ASP A 51 -11.76 19.92 -4.52
C ASP A 51 -11.63 18.40 -4.52
N ASN A 52 -10.47 17.86 -4.92
CA ASN A 52 -10.19 16.43 -4.85
C ASN A 52 -10.35 15.87 -3.42
N LYS A 53 -9.90 16.61 -2.40
CA LYS A 53 -10.05 16.17 -1.00
C LYS A 53 -11.52 16.13 -0.56
N ILE A 54 -12.34 17.05 -1.04
CA ILE A 54 -13.79 17.07 -0.78
C ILE A 54 -14.46 15.87 -1.46
N VAL A 55 -14.19 15.66 -2.74
CA VAL A 55 -14.75 14.55 -3.53
C VAL A 55 -14.36 13.21 -2.92
N VAL A 56 -13.09 13.01 -2.56
CA VAL A 56 -12.62 11.77 -1.92
C VAL A 56 -13.33 11.52 -0.59
N ARG A 57 -13.57 12.56 0.22
CA ARG A 57 -14.31 12.41 1.48
C ARG A 57 -15.77 12.04 1.26
N GLN A 58 -16.43 12.63 0.27
CA GLN A 58 -17.80 12.28 -0.10
C GLN A 58 -17.88 10.82 -0.56
N LEU A 59 -17.00 10.40 -1.46
CA LEU A 59 -16.96 9.04 -1.97
C LEU A 59 -16.72 7.99 -0.86
N ILE A 60 -15.85 8.30 0.11
CA ILE A 60 -15.64 7.45 1.29
C ILE A 60 -16.89 7.41 2.17
N ASN A 61 -17.61 8.53 2.32
CA ASN A 61 -18.81 8.61 3.14
C ASN A 61 -19.98 7.82 2.55
N ASP A 62 -20.04 7.73 1.23
CA ASP A 62 -21.06 6.99 0.47
C ASP A 62 -20.83 5.47 0.44
N LEU A 63 -19.71 4.99 0.98
CA LEU A 63 -19.46 3.56 1.13
C LEU A 63 -20.55 2.90 1.98
N PRO A 64 -21.16 1.79 1.52
CA PRO A 64 -22.31 1.17 2.19
C PRO A 64 -21.94 0.48 3.52
N SER A 65 -20.64 0.21 3.76
CA SER A 65 -20.19 -0.47 4.97
C SER A 65 -19.60 0.52 5.97
N ASN A 66 -20.21 0.62 7.16
CA ASN A 66 -19.67 1.43 8.26
C ASN A 66 -18.24 1.00 8.67
N THR A 67 -17.99 -0.31 8.77
CA THR A 67 -16.66 -0.85 9.10
C THR A 67 -15.65 -0.54 7.99
N GLY A 68 -16.02 -0.80 6.74
CA GLY A 68 -15.15 -0.55 5.59
C GLY A 68 -14.82 0.94 5.42
N ARG A 69 -15.81 1.82 5.58
CA ARG A 69 -15.64 3.28 5.60
C ARG A 69 -14.67 3.72 6.67
N THR A 70 -14.82 3.21 7.90
CA THR A 70 -13.93 3.54 9.03
C THR A 70 -12.49 3.12 8.74
N ILE A 71 -12.29 1.93 8.18
CA ILE A 71 -10.96 1.42 7.82
C ILE A 71 -10.31 2.31 6.76
N ILE A 72 -11.04 2.62 5.67
CA ILE A 72 -10.51 3.46 4.58
C ILE A 72 -10.21 4.88 5.06
N TYR A 73 -11.09 5.46 5.88
CA TYR A 73 -10.89 6.78 6.45
C TYR A 73 -9.64 6.83 7.34
N LYS A 74 -9.46 5.86 8.24
CA LYS A 74 -8.27 5.81 9.10
C LYS A 74 -6.97 5.65 8.30
N ILE A 75 -6.98 4.85 7.23
CA ILE A 75 -5.78 4.58 6.42
C ILE A 75 -5.41 5.78 5.54
N TYR A 76 -6.38 6.40 4.84
CA TYR A 76 -6.10 7.37 3.79
C TYR A 76 -6.37 8.84 4.18
N ILE A 77 -7.10 9.09 5.27
CA ILE A 77 -7.39 10.45 5.76
C ILE A 77 -6.64 10.75 7.07
N GLN A 78 -6.36 9.73 7.88
CA GLN A 78 -5.63 9.87 9.15
C GLN A 78 -4.21 9.27 9.12
N ASP A 79 -3.74 8.84 7.94
CA ASP A 79 -2.40 8.27 7.71
C ASP A 79 -2.01 7.12 8.66
N LYS A 80 -3.00 6.33 9.12
CA LYS A 80 -2.74 5.17 9.99
C LYS A 80 -2.32 3.96 9.18
N THR A 81 -1.38 3.20 9.74
CA THR A 81 -1.01 1.88 9.21
C THR A 81 -2.11 0.86 9.44
N GLU A 82 -2.15 -0.18 8.61
CA GLU A 82 -3.10 -1.31 8.80
C GLU A 82 -2.96 -1.96 10.18
N GLY A 83 -1.74 -1.98 10.75
CA GLY A 83 -1.48 -2.54 12.07
C GLY A 83 -2.02 -1.67 13.21
N GLU A 84 -1.98 -0.35 13.08
CA GLU A 84 -2.64 0.57 14.02
C GLU A 84 -4.16 0.44 13.96
N VAL A 85 -4.72 0.43 12.74
CA VAL A 85 -6.16 0.25 12.54
C VAL A 85 -6.65 -1.11 13.06
N ALA A 86 -5.85 -2.16 12.86
CA ALA A 86 -6.12 -3.49 13.39
C ALA A 86 -6.23 -3.48 14.93
N ARG A 87 -5.27 -2.82 15.61
CA ARG A 87 -5.30 -2.66 17.07
C ARG A 87 -6.51 -1.84 17.53
N GLU A 88 -6.81 -0.73 16.87
CA GLU A 88 -7.94 0.14 17.24
C GLU A 88 -9.31 -0.50 17.04
N LEU A 89 -9.45 -1.37 16.04
CA LEU A 89 -10.72 -2.03 15.73
C LEU A 89 -10.83 -3.44 16.31
N ASN A 90 -9.83 -3.89 17.09
CA ASN A 90 -9.72 -5.25 17.60
C ASN A 90 -9.88 -6.32 16.49
N MET A 91 -9.18 -6.11 15.38
CA MET A 91 -9.19 -6.97 14.19
C MET A 91 -7.79 -7.48 13.88
N SER A 92 -7.67 -8.58 13.13
CA SER A 92 -6.37 -8.97 12.57
C SER A 92 -5.97 -8.00 11.45
N GLN A 93 -4.66 -7.77 11.29
CA GLN A 93 -4.14 -6.98 10.18
C GLN A 93 -4.58 -7.54 8.81
N GLN A 94 -4.69 -8.86 8.70
CA GLN A 94 -5.22 -9.53 7.49
C GLN A 94 -6.70 -9.18 7.25
N GLY A 95 -7.51 -9.10 8.31
CA GLY A 95 -8.90 -8.65 8.24
C GLY A 95 -9.02 -7.22 7.76
N VAL A 96 -8.18 -6.31 8.28
CA VAL A 96 -8.09 -4.92 7.82
C VAL A 96 -7.70 -4.84 6.34
N ASN A 97 -6.69 -5.59 5.91
CA ASN A 97 -6.28 -5.64 4.51
C ASN A 97 -7.40 -6.19 3.58
N LYS A 98 -8.15 -7.21 4.03
CA LYS A 98 -9.30 -7.74 3.28
C LYS A 98 -10.38 -6.67 3.09
N TRP A 99 -10.72 -5.94 4.14
CA TRP A 99 -11.66 -4.83 4.06
C TRP A 99 -11.14 -3.69 3.18
N LYS A 100 -9.88 -3.29 3.33
CA LYS A 100 -9.23 -2.27 2.50
C LYS A 100 -9.37 -2.61 1.01
N ARG A 101 -9.01 -3.84 0.62
CA ARG A 101 -9.14 -4.30 -0.78
C ARG A 101 -10.58 -4.28 -1.27
N LYS A 102 -11.53 -4.78 -0.45
CA LYS A 102 -12.96 -4.78 -0.80
C LYS A 102 -13.49 -3.36 -1.02
N MET A 103 -13.14 -2.41 -0.17
CA MET A 103 -13.62 -1.04 -0.28
C MET A 103 -12.98 -0.29 -1.45
N ILE A 104 -11.71 -0.50 -1.75
CA ILE A 104 -11.09 0.08 -2.95
C ILE A 104 -11.78 -0.40 -4.23
N GLN A 105 -12.14 -1.69 -4.30
CA GLN A 105 -12.91 -2.22 -5.43
C GLN A 105 -14.30 -1.58 -5.54
N GLU A 106 -14.96 -1.37 -4.40
CA GLU A 106 -16.26 -0.70 -4.36
C GLU A 106 -16.16 0.76 -4.84
N LEU A 107 -15.19 1.53 -4.34
CA LEU A 107 -14.94 2.91 -4.77
C LEU A 107 -14.66 2.97 -6.29
N SER A 108 -13.88 2.02 -6.82
CA SER A 108 -13.61 1.92 -8.26
C SER A 108 -14.89 1.67 -9.06
N ARG A 109 -15.78 0.80 -8.57
CA ARG A 109 -17.09 0.55 -9.20
C ARG A 109 -17.98 1.79 -9.19
N MET A 110 -18.03 2.51 -8.06
CA MET A 110 -18.81 3.74 -7.91
C MET A 110 -18.32 4.85 -8.86
N MET A 111 -17.02 4.92 -9.14
CA MET A 111 -16.45 5.89 -10.08
C MET A 111 -16.59 5.50 -11.56
N SER A 112 -16.81 4.21 -11.85
CA SER A 112 -16.96 3.69 -13.22
C SER A 112 -18.43 3.61 -13.67
N SER A 113 -19.37 3.92 -12.78
CA SER A 113 -20.81 3.96 -13.04
C SER A 113 -21.27 5.39 -13.25
#